data_AF-A0A2R6RCA1-F1
#
_entry.id   AF-A0A2R6RCA1-F1
#
_cell.length_a   1.000
_cell.length_b   1.000
_cell.length_c   1.000
_cell.angle_alpha   90.00
_cell.angle_beta   90.00
_cell.angle_gamma   90.00
#
_symmetry.space_group_name_H-M   'P 1'
#
loop_
_entity.id
_entity.type
_entity.pdbx_description
1 polymer ?
#
loop_
_entity_poly.entity_id
_entity_poly.type
_entity_poly.pdbx_seq_one_letter_code
_entity_poly.pdbx_strand_id
1 'polypeptide(L)'
;MDFHRNHIPGGSPSSSTSSSDPNPSNPSRHRHHNGGDHRHDTDPMHSWWESVSKARSRIHILTSLLPPTASLSSLADSDRPARSLLASPEAYSAVSAALSSPPPAGSGSDPLCHWLYDTYQSSDPDLRLVVLSFVPLLSGLYLSLIHSLSSESPTSLAGFEAVLLSLYAAETKSRSGKPILISIPDLSQPSLYHTPKNKSNPNLPSQSQSSVGVISAPLEPQMAVKSTKRASIVGIALDCYYKEISQMPSWSKLDFCRFAADWAGQDCPCKSEFDETYTSFSDEVVEEMGSLVIGDNGNALKGVRIPLPWELLQPVLRILGHCLLAPLNAEEVKDAASVAVRCLYARGSHELAPQAILATRSLIQLDKRAREVAKAAAMASANSNANTPSKAKKPEILLVSK
;
A
#
# COMPACT_ATOMS: atom_id res chain seq x y z
N MET A 1 3.56 -48.85 68.86
CA MET A 1 2.87 -48.35 67.65
C MET A 1 3.81 -48.56 66.46
N ASP A 2 4.19 -49.79 66.08
CA ASP A 2 3.36 -50.88 65.49
C ASP A 2 2.66 -50.39 64.21
N PHE A 3 2.84 -50.93 63.00
CA PHE A 3 3.53 -52.12 62.48
C PHE A 3 3.79 -51.93 60.95
N HIS A 4 4.89 -52.50 60.45
CA HIS A 4 5.05 -52.99 59.07
C HIS A 4 4.00 -54.08 58.74
N ARG A 5 3.74 -54.36 57.44
CA ARG A 5 3.95 -55.69 56.78
C ARG A 5 3.07 -55.98 55.53
N ASN A 6 3.77 -56.23 54.42
CA ASN A 6 3.67 -57.28 53.36
C ASN A 6 2.37 -57.72 52.64
N HIS A 7 2.50 -57.76 51.29
CA HIS A 7 2.30 -58.85 50.30
C HIS A 7 1.03 -59.74 50.20
N ILE A 8 0.38 -59.68 49.00
CA ILE A 8 0.07 -60.73 47.97
C ILE A 8 -0.93 -61.89 48.34
N PRO A 9 -1.61 -62.65 47.42
CA PRO A 9 -1.86 -62.59 45.94
C PRO A 9 -3.36 -62.73 45.51
N GLY A 10 -3.62 -62.64 44.19
CA GLY A 10 -4.45 -63.66 43.52
C GLY A 10 -5.48 -63.21 42.47
N GLY A 11 -5.30 -63.68 41.22
CA GLY A 11 -6.41 -63.96 40.30
C GLY A 11 -6.35 -63.31 38.91
N SER A 12 -5.82 -64.03 37.91
CA SER A 12 -6.17 -63.88 36.48
C SER A 12 -7.35 -64.81 36.13
N PRO A 13 -8.08 -64.58 35.02
CA PRO A 13 -7.72 -65.18 33.72
C PRO A 13 -7.92 -64.19 32.53
N SER A 14 -6.93 -64.05 31.65
CA SER A 14 -6.82 -64.74 30.34
C SER A 14 -7.86 -64.36 29.28
N SER A 15 -7.43 -63.55 28.30
CA SER A 15 -7.69 -63.85 26.89
C SER A 15 -6.64 -63.18 26.00
N SER A 16 -5.84 -64.04 25.41
CA SER A 16 -4.82 -63.84 24.38
C SER A 16 -5.45 -63.58 23.01
N THR A 17 -4.84 -62.72 22.20
CA THR A 17 -4.54 -63.05 20.79
C THR A 17 -3.22 -62.39 20.38
N SER A 18 -2.25 -63.27 20.10
CA SER A 18 -0.93 -63.07 19.52
C SER A 18 -1.03 -62.78 18.01
N SER A 19 -0.12 -61.98 17.42
CA SER A 19 1.08 -62.43 16.67
C SER A 19 1.14 -61.57 15.37
N SER A 20 2.25 -61.15 14.76
CA SER A 20 3.65 -61.57 14.81
C SER A 20 4.55 -60.44 14.30
N ASP A 21 5.67 -60.19 14.98
CA ASP A 21 6.92 -59.70 14.36
C ASP A 21 7.90 -60.88 14.30
N PRO A 22 8.79 -60.95 13.30
CA PRO A 22 10.06 -61.63 13.45
C PRO A 22 11.23 -60.64 13.25
N ASN A 23 12.01 -60.46 14.31
CA ASN A 23 13.36 -59.89 14.29
C ASN A 23 14.38 -61.08 14.20
N PRO A 24 15.72 -60.91 14.21
CA PRO A 24 16.62 -59.94 13.59
C PRO A 24 17.70 -60.62 12.72
N SER A 25 18.42 -59.84 11.89
CA SER A 25 19.80 -60.20 11.52
C SER A 25 20.63 -58.95 11.19
N ASN A 26 21.60 -58.67 12.06
CA ASN A 26 22.77 -57.78 11.86
C ASN A 26 23.99 -58.72 11.72
N PRO A 27 25.16 -58.37 11.11
CA PRO A 27 25.86 -57.10 11.33
C PRO A 27 26.66 -56.52 10.14
N SER A 28 26.71 -55.19 9.99
CA SER A 28 27.97 -54.53 9.58
C SER A 28 27.95 -53.02 9.82
N ARG A 29 28.97 -52.59 10.55
CA ARG A 29 29.37 -51.23 10.88
C ARG A 29 29.44 -50.33 9.63
N HIS A 30 28.87 -49.13 9.71
CA HIS A 30 29.58 -47.89 9.38
C HIS A 30 28.88 -46.71 10.06
N ARG A 31 29.65 -46.04 10.91
CA ARG A 31 29.27 -44.88 11.71
C ARG A 31 29.59 -43.64 10.88
N HIS A 32 28.58 -42.88 10.46
CA HIS A 32 28.78 -41.48 10.05
C HIS A 32 27.63 -40.62 10.58
N HIS A 33 28.04 -39.58 11.31
CA HIS A 33 27.22 -38.44 11.71
C HIS A 33 26.41 -37.89 10.54
N ASN A 34 25.14 -37.57 10.78
CA ASN A 34 24.65 -36.28 10.32
C ASN A 34 23.53 -35.75 11.20
N GLY A 35 23.61 -34.46 11.51
CA GLY A 35 22.67 -33.73 12.34
C GLY A 35 21.27 -33.71 11.73
N GLY A 36 20.27 -33.96 12.56
CA GLY A 36 18.88 -33.74 12.23
C GLY A 36 18.61 -32.24 12.12
N ASP A 37 18.74 -31.73 10.91
CA ASP A 37 18.19 -30.45 10.48
C ASP A 37 16.66 -30.57 10.61
N HIS A 38 16.06 -29.93 11.61
CA HIS A 38 14.61 -29.79 11.76
C HIS A 38 14.08 -28.90 10.63
N ARG A 39 13.97 -29.47 9.43
CA ARG A 39 13.13 -28.92 8.37
C ARG A 39 11.68 -29.07 8.83
N HIS A 40 11.09 -27.96 9.25
CA HIS A 40 9.65 -27.81 9.35
C HIS A 40 9.04 -28.09 7.98
N ASP A 41 8.62 -29.33 7.76
CA ASP A 41 7.77 -29.72 6.63
C ASP A 41 6.35 -29.28 6.98
N THR A 42 6.10 -27.97 6.92
CA THR A 42 4.76 -27.41 7.14
C THR A 42 3.89 -27.74 5.93
N ASP A 43 2.91 -28.62 6.13
CA ASP A 43 1.89 -28.92 5.13
C ASP A 43 1.24 -27.60 4.63
N PRO A 44 1.35 -27.29 3.32
CA PRO A 44 0.76 -26.09 2.73
C PRO A 44 -0.73 -25.93 3.01
N MET A 45 -1.49 -27.02 3.11
CA MET A 45 -2.92 -26.96 3.44
C MET A 45 -3.15 -26.49 4.87
N HIS A 46 -2.34 -26.95 5.83
CA HIS A 46 -2.42 -26.50 7.21
C HIS A 46 -2.07 -25.01 7.35
N SER A 47 -1.00 -24.55 6.68
CA SER A 47 -0.64 -23.12 6.67
C SER A 47 -1.74 -22.25 6.05
N TRP A 48 -2.42 -22.75 5.02
CA TRP A 48 -3.53 -22.03 4.39
C TRP A 48 -4.74 -21.95 5.33
N TRP A 49 -5.15 -23.05 5.96
CA TRP A 49 -6.27 -23.05 6.92
C TRP A 49 -6.00 -22.17 8.14
N GLU A 50 -4.76 -22.09 8.63
CA GLU A 50 -4.36 -21.20 9.71
C GLU A 50 -4.51 -19.72 9.31
N SER A 51 -4.10 -19.35 8.09
CA SER A 51 -4.28 -18.00 7.54
C SER A 51 -5.77 -17.65 7.43
N VAL A 52 -6.59 -18.52 6.84
CA VAL A 52 -8.04 -18.32 6.72
C VAL A 52 -8.71 -18.18 8.10
N SER A 53 -8.39 -19.06 9.04
CA SER A 53 -8.96 -19.02 10.40
C SER A 53 -8.57 -17.74 11.15
N LYS A 54 -7.32 -17.29 10.98
CA LYS A 54 -6.83 -16.03 11.57
C LYS A 54 -7.48 -14.81 10.93
N ALA A 55 -7.69 -14.81 9.61
CA ALA A 55 -8.38 -13.73 8.93
C ALA A 55 -9.86 -13.63 9.37
N ARG A 56 -10.55 -14.77 9.51
CA ARG A 56 -11.91 -14.85 10.06
C ARG A 56 -12.01 -14.25 11.46
N SER A 57 -11.12 -14.67 12.37
CA SER A 57 -11.14 -14.15 13.74
C SER A 57 -10.91 -12.63 13.78
N ARG A 58 -9.99 -12.11 12.96
CA ARG A 58 -9.78 -10.66 12.83
C ARG A 58 -11.00 -9.93 12.28
N ILE A 59 -11.69 -10.48 11.27
CA ILE A 59 -12.92 -9.87 10.72
C ILE A 59 -14.04 -9.85 11.76
N HIS A 60 -14.23 -10.92 12.53
CA HIS A 60 -15.23 -10.94 13.60
C HIS A 60 -14.93 -9.92 14.70
N ILE A 61 -13.66 -9.78 15.11
CA ILE A 61 -13.25 -8.73 16.04
C ILE A 61 -13.57 -7.36 15.44
N LEU A 62 -13.19 -7.11 14.17
CA LEU A 62 -13.47 -5.84 13.49
C LEU A 62 -14.98 -5.52 13.45
N THR A 63 -15.81 -6.53 13.16
CA THR A 63 -17.27 -6.39 13.12
C THR A 63 -17.82 -5.96 14.47
N SER A 64 -17.24 -6.44 15.58
CA SER A 64 -17.65 -6.03 16.94
C SER A 64 -17.24 -4.61 17.32
N LEU A 65 -16.25 -4.03 16.62
CA LEU A 65 -15.76 -2.67 16.87
C LEU A 65 -16.50 -1.62 16.03
N LEU A 66 -17.13 -2.03 14.94
CA LEU A 66 -17.82 -1.13 14.02
C LEU A 66 -19.31 -1.02 14.36
N PRO A 67 -19.98 0.06 13.92
CA PRO A 67 -21.42 0.19 14.08
C PRO A 67 -22.18 -1.01 13.46
N PRO A 68 -23.32 -1.44 14.02
CA PRO A 68 -24.06 -2.64 13.57
C PRO A 68 -24.53 -2.60 12.11
N THR A 69 -24.52 -1.42 11.49
CA THR A 69 -24.86 -1.22 10.07
C THR A 69 -23.79 -1.76 9.12
N ALA A 70 -22.56 -1.99 9.60
CA ALA A 70 -21.47 -2.58 8.82
C ALA A 70 -21.45 -4.11 8.99
N SER A 71 -22.29 -4.84 8.24
CA SER A 71 -22.26 -6.31 8.24
C SER A 71 -21.06 -6.82 7.44
N LEU A 72 -19.99 -7.22 8.14
CA LEU A 72 -18.79 -7.80 7.54
C LEU A 72 -18.75 -9.34 7.61
N SER A 73 -19.78 -9.99 8.15
CA SER A 73 -19.81 -11.43 8.38
C SER A 73 -19.67 -12.24 7.08
N SER A 74 -20.25 -11.78 5.97
CA SER A 74 -20.10 -12.42 4.66
C SER A 74 -18.66 -12.46 4.15
N LEU A 75 -17.83 -11.49 4.55
CA LEU A 75 -16.40 -11.45 4.20
C LEU A 75 -15.61 -12.53 4.95
N ALA A 76 -15.97 -12.79 6.21
CA ALA A 76 -15.38 -13.84 7.02
C ALA A 76 -15.64 -15.22 6.40
N ASP A 77 -16.83 -15.45 5.86
CA ASP A 77 -17.21 -16.75 5.28
C ASP A 77 -16.56 -17.04 3.93
N SER A 78 -15.92 -16.05 3.28
CA SER A 78 -15.27 -16.24 1.98
C SER A 78 -14.04 -17.17 2.02
N ASP A 79 -13.64 -17.68 0.86
CA ASP A 79 -12.46 -18.56 0.72
C ASP A 79 -11.13 -17.84 1.01
N ARG A 80 -11.10 -16.51 0.84
CA ARG A 80 -9.95 -15.66 1.13
C ARG A 80 -10.37 -14.43 1.92
N PRO A 81 -10.67 -14.58 3.23
CA PRO A 81 -11.29 -13.52 4.02
C PRO A 81 -10.47 -12.23 4.06
N ALA A 82 -9.15 -12.30 4.19
CA ALA A 82 -8.28 -11.13 4.21
C ALA A 82 -8.30 -10.36 2.88
N ARG A 83 -8.32 -11.07 1.73
CA ARG A 83 -8.42 -10.46 0.40
C ARG A 83 -9.80 -9.86 0.14
N SER A 84 -10.87 -10.56 0.55
CA SER A 84 -12.23 -10.04 0.46
C SER A 84 -12.40 -8.77 1.31
N LEU A 85 -11.79 -8.73 2.51
CA LEU A 85 -11.75 -7.54 3.35
C LEU A 85 -10.98 -6.39 2.68
N LEU A 86 -9.79 -6.67 2.13
CA LEU A 86 -8.98 -5.69 1.40
C LEU A 86 -9.72 -5.11 0.19
N ALA A 87 -10.59 -5.90 -0.45
CA ALA A 87 -11.32 -5.52 -1.65
C ALA A 87 -12.73 -4.95 -1.39
N SER A 88 -13.18 -4.82 -0.13
CA SER A 88 -14.52 -4.30 0.18
C SER A 88 -14.49 -2.78 0.44
N PRO A 89 -15.13 -1.97 -0.44
CA PRO A 89 -15.28 -0.53 -0.21
C PRO A 89 -16.14 -0.21 1.02
N GLU A 90 -17.12 -1.06 1.34
CA GLU A 90 -18.01 -0.88 2.49
C GLU A 90 -17.25 -1.05 3.79
N ALA A 91 -16.40 -2.08 3.88
CA ALA A 91 -15.53 -2.30 5.03
C ALA A 91 -14.57 -1.12 5.23
N TYR A 92 -13.94 -0.67 4.15
CA TYR A 92 -13.07 0.50 4.19
C TYR A 92 -13.81 1.76 4.66
N SER A 93 -15.00 2.02 4.10
CA SER A 93 -15.81 3.19 4.45
C SER A 93 -16.26 3.16 5.91
N ALA A 94 -16.64 1.99 6.43
CA ALA A 94 -17.03 1.83 7.84
C ALA A 94 -15.86 2.09 8.79
N VAL A 95 -14.67 1.54 8.49
CA VAL A 95 -13.44 1.78 9.27
C VAL A 95 -13.01 3.24 9.17
N SER A 96 -13.05 3.83 7.97
CA SER A 96 -12.69 5.23 7.74
C SER A 96 -13.60 6.19 8.49
N ALA A 97 -14.91 5.94 8.45
CA ALA A 97 -15.89 6.70 9.23
C ALA A 97 -15.64 6.54 10.74
N ALA A 98 -15.36 5.34 11.23
CA ALA A 98 -15.06 5.11 12.65
C ALA A 98 -13.78 5.84 13.10
N LEU A 99 -12.73 5.88 12.27
CA LEU A 99 -11.49 6.61 12.55
C LEU A 99 -11.63 8.14 12.46
N SER A 100 -12.58 8.62 11.65
CA SER A 100 -12.77 10.05 11.40
C SER A 100 -13.88 10.67 12.26
N SER A 101 -14.73 9.87 12.91
CA SER A 101 -15.87 10.33 13.69
C SER A 101 -15.44 10.93 15.04
N PRO A 102 -16.18 11.93 15.59
CA PRO A 102 -15.97 12.42 16.95
C PRO A 102 -16.44 11.41 18.02
N PRO A 103 -15.73 11.24 19.15
CA PRO A 103 -14.47 11.88 19.51
C PRO A 103 -13.30 11.38 18.65
N PRO A 104 -12.28 12.22 18.35
CA PRO A 104 -11.23 11.86 17.41
C PRO A 104 -10.55 10.56 17.84
N ALA A 105 -10.55 9.59 16.92
CA ALA A 105 -9.85 8.33 17.06
C ALA A 105 -8.34 8.54 17.23
N GLY A 106 -7.63 7.47 17.59
CA GLY A 106 -6.17 7.53 17.73
C GLY A 106 -5.67 7.59 19.18
N SER A 107 -6.56 7.53 20.17
CA SER A 107 -6.13 7.36 21.57
C SER A 107 -5.43 6.02 21.79
N GLY A 108 -4.56 5.94 22.79
CA GLY A 108 -3.90 4.67 23.14
C GLY A 108 -4.85 3.57 23.63
N SER A 109 -6.10 3.90 23.94
CA SER A 109 -7.16 2.94 24.29
C SER A 109 -8.13 2.66 23.16
N ASP A 110 -7.88 3.21 21.96
CA ASP A 110 -8.74 3.04 20.80
C ASP A 110 -8.67 1.57 20.30
N PRO A 111 -9.78 0.83 20.38
CA PRO A 111 -9.79 -0.58 20.01
C PRO A 111 -9.55 -0.79 18.51
N LEU A 112 -9.86 0.19 17.65
CA LEU A 112 -9.61 0.08 16.21
C LEU A 112 -8.12 0.26 15.90
N CYS A 113 -7.43 1.15 16.62
CA CYS A 113 -5.98 1.26 16.55
C CYS A 113 -5.29 -0.02 17.05
N HIS A 114 -5.78 -0.62 18.15
CA HIS A 114 -5.30 -1.93 18.61
C HIS A 114 -5.53 -3.03 17.57
N TRP A 115 -6.72 -3.06 16.96
CA TRP A 115 -7.02 -4.04 15.91
C TRP A 115 -6.07 -3.89 14.72
N LEU A 116 -5.79 -2.67 14.25
CA LEU A 116 -4.84 -2.40 13.18
C LEU A 116 -3.42 -2.85 13.54
N TYR A 117 -2.97 -2.51 14.75
CA TYR A 117 -1.65 -2.91 15.27
C TYR A 117 -1.51 -4.44 15.29
N ASP A 118 -2.46 -5.13 15.95
CA ASP A 118 -2.45 -6.57 16.11
C ASP A 118 -2.61 -7.33 14.79
N THR A 119 -3.37 -6.75 13.85
CA THR A 119 -3.55 -7.33 12.51
C THR A 119 -2.27 -7.24 11.70
N TYR A 120 -1.52 -6.14 11.80
CA TYR A 120 -0.23 -6.00 11.11
C TYR A 120 0.84 -6.92 11.67
N GLN A 121 0.82 -7.18 12.99
CA GLN A 121 1.75 -8.13 13.61
C GLN A 121 1.49 -9.60 13.22
N SER A 122 0.41 -9.88 12.49
CA SER A 122 0.15 -11.20 11.95
C SER A 122 1.28 -11.70 11.05
N SER A 123 1.50 -13.03 11.04
CA SER A 123 2.35 -13.70 10.05
C SER A 123 1.75 -13.71 8.64
N ASP A 124 0.44 -13.48 8.53
CA ASP A 124 -0.32 -13.52 7.28
C ASP A 124 -0.07 -12.27 6.42
N PRO A 125 0.49 -12.41 5.21
CA PRO A 125 0.78 -11.27 4.34
C PRO A 125 -0.48 -10.54 3.86
N ASP A 126 -1.60 -11.25 3.67
CA ASP A 126 -2.84 -10.63 3.18
C ASP A 126 -3.48 -9.76 4.26
N LEU A 127 -3.40 -10.16 5.53
CA LEU A 127 -3.81 -9.31 6.65
C LEU A 127 -2.91 -8.07 6.80
N ARG A 128 -1.60 -8.19 6.52
CA ARG A 128 -0.72 -7.01 6.48
C ARG A 128 -1.11 -6.07 5.35
N LEU A 129 -1.48 -6.58 4.17
CA LEU A 129 -1.97 -5.76 3.06
C LEU A 129 -3.23 -4.98 3.44
N VAL A 130 -4.16 -5.60 4.19
CA VAL A 130 -5.33 -4.89 4.74
C VAL A 130 -4.89 -3.68 5.55
N VAL A 131 -3.97 -3.84 6.51
CA VAL A 131 -3.51 -2.71 7.34
C VAL A 131 -2.77 -1.66 6.49
N LEU A 132 -1.93 -2.10 5.55
CA LEU A 132 -1.24 -1.19 4.63
C LEU A 132 -2.24 -0.34 3.83
N SER A 133 -3.38 -0.88 3.43
CA SER A 133 -4.41 -0.12 2.70
C SER A 133 -4.98 1.06 3.49
N PHE A 134 -4.90 1.05 4.83
CA PHE A 134 -5.30 2.15 5.70
C PHE A 134 -4.16 3.13 6.02
N VAL A 135 -2.91 2.87 5.61
CA VAL A 135 -1.77 3.76 5.88
C VAL A 135 -1.97 5.18 5.36
N PRO A 136 -2.51 5.42 4.14
CA PRO A 136 -2.83 6.77 3.71
C PRO A 136 -3.78 7.51 4.65
N LEU A 137 -4.85 6.85 5.06
CA LEU A 137 -5.84 7.39 5.99
C LEU A 137 -5.22 7.69 7.37
N LEU A 138 -4.49 6.73 7.94
CA LEU A 138 -3.82 6.89 9.22
C LEU A 138 -2.80 8.03 9.19
N SER A 139 -2.01 8.13 8.12
CA SER A 139 -1.03 9.21 7.94
C SER A 139 -1.73 10.56 7.80
N GLY A 140 -2.81 10.61 7.04
CA GLY A 140 -3.65 11.79 6.84
C GLY A 140 -4.22 12.32 8.15
N LEU A 141 -4.95 11.47 8.86
CA LEU A 141 -5.57 11.81 10.15
C LEU A 141 -4.51 12.18 11.20
N TYR A 142 -3.47 11.38 11.35
CA TYR A 142 -2.40 11.64 12.32
C TYR A 142 -1.74 13.00 12.07
N LEU A 143 -1.30 13.27 10.84
CA LEU A 143 -0.62 14.52 10.52
C LEU A 143 -1.57 15.73 10.63
N SER A 144 -2.83 15.62 10.22
CA SER A 144 -3.80 16.71 10.36
C SER A 144 -4.11 17.02 11.82
N LEU A 145 -4.35 15.98 12.65
CA LEU A 145 -4.70 16.15 14.06
C LEU A 145 -3.57 16.75 14.88
N ILE A 146 -2.31 16.35 14.67
CA ILE A 146 -1.16 16.92 15.39
C ILE A 146 -1.07 18.44 15.22
N HIS A 147 -1.43 18.94 14.04
CA HIS A 147 -1.33 20.37 13.72
C HIS A 147 -2.65 21.13 14.01
N SER A 148 -3.76 20.41 14.19
CA SER A 148 -5.09 20.98 14.49
C SER A 148 -5.45 20.93 15.97
N LEU A 149 -4.73 20.18 16.80
CA LEU A 149 -4.97 20.08 18.25
C LEU A 149 -4.69 21.43 18.92
N SER A 150 -5.75 22.22 19.07
CA SER A 150 -5.76 23.42 19.92
C SER A 150 -5.48 23.04 21.37
N SER A 151 -4.74 23.89 22.08
CA SER A 151 -4.25 23.69 23.45
C SER A 151 -5.33 23.40 24.51
N GLU A 152 -6.61 23.46 24.17
CA GLU A 152 -7.74 23.36 25.10
C GLU A 152 -8.18 21.91 25.38
N SER A 153 -7.80 20.93 24.55
CA SER A 153 -7.91 19.50 24.90
C SER A 153 -6.94 18.62 24.11
N PRO A 154 -5.80 18.18 24.69
CA PRO A 154 -4.88 17.28 24.00
C PRO A 154 -5.50 15.88 23.96
N THR A 155 -6.13 15.49 22.85
CA THR A 155 -6.42 14.08 22.63
C THR A 155 -5.12 13.34 22.34
N SER A 156 -4.91 12.23 23.03
CA SER A 156 -3.74 11.39 22.80
C SER A 156 -3.83 10.78 21.40
N LEU A 157 -2.73 10.84 20.64
CA LEU A 157 -2.59 10.18 19.33
C LEU A 157 -1.80 8.87 19.42
N ALA A 158 -1.61 8.34 20.64
CA ALA A 158 -0.76 7.19 20.92
C ALA A 158 -1.19 5.92 20.17
N GLY A 159 -2.47 5.75 19.85
CA GLY A 159 -2.98 4.64 19.05
C GLY A 159 -2.48 4.70 17.60
N PHE A 160 -2.57 5.86 16.95
CA PHE A 160 -2.00 6.07 15.62
C PHE A 160 -0.49 5.91 15.62
N GLU A 161 0.17 6.48 16.63
CA GLU A 161 1.61 6.37 16.79
C GLU A 161 2.04 4.91 16.95
N ALA A 162 1.31 4.08 17.72
CA ALA A 162 1.62 2.67 17.89
C ALA A 162 1.55 1.90 16.56
N VAL A 163 0.54 2.16 15.72
CA VAL A 163 0.41 1.50 14.40
C VAL A 163 1.53 1.95 13.45
N LEU A 164 1.81 3.25 13.37
CA LEU A 164 2.88 3.77 12.52
C LEU A 164 4.27 3.29 12.99
N LEU A 165 4.48 3.20 14.30
CA LEU A 165 5.73 2.72 14.88
C LEU A 165 5.90 1.21 14.68
N SER A 166 4.82 0.42 14.64
CA SER A 166 4.89 -1.02 14.33
C SER A 166 5.34 -1.27 12.90
N LEU A 167 4.82 -0.50 11.94
CA LEU A 167 5.25 -0.49 10.53
C LEU A 167 6.73 -0.13 10.42
N TYR A 168 7.15 0.94 11.10
CA TYR A 168 8.54 1.37 11.12
C TYR A 168 9.48 0.32 11.74
N ALA A 169 9.07 -0.29 12.85
CA ALA A 169 9.86 -1.31 13.54
C ALA A 169 10.03 -2.58 12.70
N ALA A 170 8.96 -3.02 12.01
CA ALA A 170 9.02 -4.14 11.09
C ALA A 170 9.99 -3.88 9.92
N GLU A 171 9.93 -2.69 9.32
CA GLU A 171 10.86 -2.29 8.26
C GLU A 171 12.31 -2.18 8.78
N THR A 172 12.52 -1.61 9.97
CA THR A 172 13.84 -1.50 10.59
C THR A 172 14.46 -2.88 10.84
N LYS A 173 13.66 -3.83 11.35
CA LYS A 173 14.07 -5.22 11.54
C LYS A 173 14.41 -5.89 10.20
N SER A 174 13.59 -5.68 9.18
CA SER A 174 13.82 -6.19 7.82
C SER A 174 15.14 -5.69 7.23
N ARG A 175 15.47 -4.41 7.43
CA ARG A 175 16.73 -3.82 6.95
C ARG A 175 17.96 -4.28 7.71
N SER A 176 17.84 -4.81 8.93
CA SER A 176 18.98 -5.30 9.73
C SER A 176 20.12 -4.30 9.90
N GLY A 177 19.79 -3.00 9.99
CA GLY A 177 20.78 -1.92 10.07
C GLY A 177 21.51 -1.59 8.75
N LYS A 178 21.06 -2.13 7.61
CA LYS A 178 21.64 -1.86 6.29
C LYS A 178 20.90 -0.74 5.56
N PRO A 179 21.62 0.09 4.77
CA PRO A 179 20.98 1.04 3.87
C PRO A 179 20.33 0.33 2.67
N ILE A 180 19.37 1.00 2.02
CA ILE A 180 18.88 0.58 0.71
C ILE A 180 19.77 1.19 -0.35
N LEU A 181 20.44 0.33 -1.12
CA LEU A 181 21.37 0.71 -2.18
C LEU A 181 20.81 0.34 -3.56
N ILE A 182 21.21 1.10 -4.58
CA ILE A 182 20.92 0.82 -5.98
C ILE A 182 22.20 0.89 -6.80
N SER A 183 22.39 -0.07 -7.70
CA SER A 183 23.45 0.03 -8.71
C SER A 183 22.95 0.93 -9.84
N ILE A 184 23.66 2.03 -10.08
CA ILE A 184 23.34 2.97 -11.15
C ILE A 184 23.80 2.35 -12.47
N PRO A 185 22.89 2.09 -13.43
CA PRO A 185 23.26 1.49 -14.71
C PRO A 185 24.24 2.39 -15.47
N ASP A 186 25.31 1.78 -15.98
CA ASP A 186 26.31 2.44 -16.82
C ASP A 186 26.21 1.93 -18.26
N LEU A 187 25.92 2.83 -19.20
CA LEU A 187 25.81 2.51 -20.63
C LEU A 187 27.15 2.14 -21.26
N SER A 188 28.28 2.42 -20.59
CA SER A 188 29.61 1.97 -21.02
C SER A 188 29.81 0.47 -20.81
N GLN A 189 28.95 -0.18 -20.02
CA GLN A 189 29.00 -1.60 -19.72
C GLN A 189 27.90 -2.37 -20.49
N PRO A 190 28.15 -3.65 -20.86
CA PRO A 190 27.11 -4.50 -21.38
C PRO A 190 26.03 -4.74 -20.32
N SER A 191 24.78 -4.76 -20.75
CA SER A 191 23.58 -4.99 -19.92
C SER A 191 22.59 -5.87 -20.68
N LEU A 192 21.51 -6.27 -20.00
CA LEU A 192 20.44 -7.09 -20.60
C LEU A 192 19.84 -6.46 -21.88
N TYR A 193 19.80 -5.13 -21.96
CA TYR A 193 19.15 -4.40 -23.05
C TYR A 193 20.13 -3.73 -24.03
N HIS A 194 21.42 -3.68 -23.72
CA HIS A 194 22.38 -2.91 -24.49
C HIS A 194 23.79 -3.51 -24.43
N THR A 195 24.47 -3.54 -25.57
CA THR A 195 25.91 -3.87 -25.66
C THR A 195 26.67 -2.65 -26.19
N PRO A 196 27.68 -2.13 -25.46
CA PRO A 196 28.43 -0.96 -25.89
C PRO A 196 29.23 -1.24 -27.16
N LYS A 197 29.24 -0.26 -28.09
CA LYS A 197 29.95 -0.38 -29.38
C LYS A 197 31.47 -0.42 -29.22
N ASN A 198 32.01 0.30 -28.22
CA ASN A 198 33.43 0.31 -27.92
C ASN A 198 33.73 -0.77 -26.89
N LYS A 199 34.55 -1.76 -27.26
CA LYS A 199 35.08 -2.75 -26.31
C LYS A 199 35.99 -2.02 -25.33
N SER A 200 35.77 -2.21 -24.03
CA SER A 200 36.69 -1.72 -23.01
C SER A 200 38.09 -2.28 -23.29
N ASN A 201 39.09 -1.40 -23.36
CA ASN A 201 40.47 -1.81 -23.61
C ASN A 201 40.97 -2.56 -22.34
N PRO A 202 41.33 -3.85 -22.43
CA PRO A 202 41.72 -4.64 -21.26
C PRO A 202 43.00 -4.13 -20.58
N ASN A 203 43.77 -3.26 -21.25
CA ASN A 203 45.01 -2.67 -20.76
C ASN A 203 44.85 -1.35 -19.99
N LEU A 204 43.64 -0.79 -19.91
CA LEU A 204 43.37 0.33 -18.99
C LEU A 204 42.87 -0.25 -17.67
N PRO A 205 43.40 0.17 -16.50
CA PRO A 205 42.85 -0.22 -15.22
C PRO A 205 41.38 0.19 -15.22
N SER A 206 40.52 -0.82 -15.15
CA SER A 206 39.09 -0.69 -15.34
C SER A 206 38.53 0.39 -14.40
N GLN A 207 38.10 1.53 -14.96
CA GLN A 207 37.24 2.50 -14.26
C GLN A 207 35.82 1.92 -14.02
N SER A 208 35.68 0.60 -13.93
CA SER A 208 34.41 -0.12 -13.84
C SER A 208 33.96 -0.30 -12.39
N GLN A 209 34.07 0.74 -11.56
CA GLN A 209 33.31 0.72 -10.32
C GLN A 209 31.88 1.10 -10.68
N SER A 210 30.97 0.11 -10.64
CA SER A 210 29.54 0.37 -10.75
C SER A 210 29.18 1.44 -9.71
N SER A 211 28.70 2.59 -10.16
CA SER A 211 28.32 3.66 -9.23
C SER A 211 27.14 3.16 -8.39
N VAL A 212 27.29 3.21 -7.06
CA VAL A 212 26.25 2.78 -6.12
C VAL A 212 25.58 4.02 -5.55
N GLY A 213 24.27 4.15 -5.79
CA GLY A 213 23.43 5.17 -5.17
C GLY A 213 22.86 4.67 -3.84
N VAL A 214 22.68 5.57 -2.88
CA VAL A 214 21.95 5.30 -1.64
C VAL A 214 20.52 5.82 -1.80
N ILE A 215 19.53 4.93 -1.78
CA ILE A 215 18.11 5.30 -1.85
C ILE A 215 17.60 5.73 -0.47
N SER A 216 17.99 4.99 0.57
CA SER A 216 17.56 5.23 1.94
C SER A 216 18.67 4.85 2.90
N ALA A 217 18.93 5.72 3.87
CA ALA A 217 19.90 5.47 4.92
C ALA A 217 19.47 4.29 5.83
N PRO A 218 20.39 3.72 6.63
CA PRO A 218 20.04 2.74 7.64
C PRO A 218 19.01 3.31 8.62
N LEU A 219 18.05 2.47 9.03
CA LEU A 219 17.04 2.85 10.01
C LEU A 219 17.50 2.52 11.43
N GLU A 220 17.26 3.46 12.34
CA GLU A 220 17.56 3.30 13.77
C GLU A 220 16.27 2.92 14.52
N PRO A 221 16.28 1.89 15.37
CA PRO A 221 15.10 1.52 16.17
C PRO A 221 14.54 2.70 16.97
N GLN A 222 13.22 2.92 16.91
CA GLN A 222 12.54 3.97 17.64
C GLN A 222 11.54 3.37 18.64
N MET A 223 11.58 3.83 19.89
CA MET A 223 10.67 3.38 20.96
C MET A 223 9.40 4.23 21.08
N ALA A 224 9.41 5.45 20.52
CA ALA A 224 8.29 6.39 20.54
C ALA A 224 8.39 7.36 19.37
N VAL A 225 7.26 7.95 18.97
CA VAL A 225 7.22 8.95 17.88
C VAL A 225 7.63 10.32 18.43
N LYS A 226 8.89 10.69 18.19
CA LYS A 226 9.41 12.03 18.53
C LYS A 226 9.21 12.99 17.38
N SER A 227 9.05 14.30 17.65
CA SER A 227 8.86 15.33 16.62
C SER A 227 9.94 15.31 15.52
N THR A 228 11.20 15.10 15.89
CA THR A 228 12.35 15.05 14.96
C THR A 228 12.38 13.82 14.06
N LYS A 229 11.78 12.71 14.50
CA LYS A 229 11.75 11.43 13.76
C LYS A 229 10.38 11.15 13.14
N ARG A 230 9.35 11.94 13.48
CA ARG A 230 7.96 11.76 13.02
C ARG A 230 7.85 11.66 11.50
N ALA A 231 8.44 12.59 10.78
CA ALA A 231 8.38 12.60 9.32
C ALA A 231 9.06 11.37 8.70
N SER A 232 10.16 10.90 9.29
CA SER A 232 10.82 9.66 8.87
C SER A 232 9.96 8.43 9.17
N ILE A 233 9.32 8.36 10.35
CA ILE A 233 8.45 7.24 10.72
C ILE A 233 7.25 7.15 9.76
N VAL A 234 6.55 8.27 9.54
CA VAL A 234 5.42 8.32 8.60
C VAL A 234 5.88 8.07 7.17
N GLY A 235 7.02 8.64 6.77
CA GLY A 235 7.60 8.41 5.44
C GLY A 235 7.92 6.93 5.18
N ILE A 236 8.44 6.21 6.17
CA ILE A 236 8.67 4.76 6.07
C ILE A 236 7.36 3.98 6.03
N ALA A 237 6.34 4.36 6.80
CA ALA A 237 5.01 3.75 6.68
C ALA A 237 4.45 3.90 5.25
N LEU A 238 4.58 5.09 4.65
CA LEU A 238 4.21 5.34 3.25
C LEU A 238 5.10 4.57 2.25
N ASP A 239 6.39 4.37 2.54
CA ASP A 239 7.26 3.53 1.72
C ASP A 239 6.83 2.05 1.77
N CYS A 240 6.41 1.54 2.94
CA CYS A 240 5.82 0.21 3.08
C CYS A 240 4.52 0.08 2.26
N TYR A 241 3.67 1.10 2.27
CA TYR A 241 2.50 1.16 1.38
C TYR A 241 2.92 1.14 -0.11
N TYR A 242 3.92 1.96 -0.48
CA TYR A 242 4.40 2.06 -1.85
C TYR A 242 4.94 0.73 -2.40
N LYS A 243 5.63 -0.07 -1.58
CA LYS A 243 6.14 -1.40 -1.97
C LYS A 243 5.01 -2.34 -2.44
N GLU A 244 3.82 -2.18 -1.88
CA GLU A 244 2.65 -3.02 -2.16
C GLU A 244 1.58 -2.29 -3.00
N ILE A 245 1.90 -1.12 -3.56
CA ILE A 245 0.93 -0.20 -4.19
C ILE A 245 0.15 -0.81 -5.35
N SER A 246 0.72 -1.79 -6.06
CA SER A 246 0.05 -2.51 -7.13
C SER A 246 -1.10 -3.39 -6.63
N GLN A 247 -1.04 -3.83 -5.37
CA GLN A 247 -2.10 -4.59 -4.70
C GLN A 247 -3.10 -3.69 -3.98
N MET A 248 -2.82 -2.38 -3.87
CA MET A 248 -3.67 -1.45 -3.13
C MET A 248 -4.90 -1.05 -3.95
N PRO A 249 -6.09 -1.05 -3.33
CA PRO A 249 -7.33 -0.69 -4.00
C PRO A 249 -7.40 0.82 -4.32
N SER A 250 -8.32 1.20 -5.23
CA SER A 250 -8.44 2.59 -5.70
C SER A 250 -8.82 3.57 -4.60
N TRP A 251 -9.73 3.20 -3.68
CA TRP A 251 -10.15 4.08 -2.58
C TRP A 251 -9.00 4.50 -1.66
N SER A 252 -8.10 3.58 -1.33
CA SER A 252 -6.89 3.87 -0.56
C SER A 252 -5.98 4.88 -1.27
N LYS A 253 -5.82 4.74 -2.59
CA LYS A 253 -5.05 5.67 -3.43
C LYS A 253 -5.73 7.04 -3.55
N LEU A 254 -7.06 7.08 -3.66
CA LEU A 254 -7.85 8.31 -3.70
C LEU A 254 -7.68 9.11 -2.42
N ASP A 255 -7.82 8.47 -1.26
CA ASP A 255 -7.63 9.13 0.02
C ASP A 255 -6.18 9.62 0.18
N PHE A 256 -5.20 8.84 -0.28
CA PHE A 256 -3.81 9.32 -0.33
C PHE A 256 -3.67 10.62 -1.14
N CYS A 257 -4.23 10.66 -2.35
CA CYS A 257 -4.17 11.85 -3.20
C CYS A 257 -4.85 13.06 -2.54
N ARG A 258 -6.00 12.86 -1.89
CA ARG A 258 -6.72 13.90 -1.14
C ARG A 258 -5.86 14.45 0.01
N PHE A 259 -5.33 13.58 0.88
CA PHE A 259 -4.48 14.01 1.98
C PHE A 259 -3.20 14.71 1.48
N ALA A 260 -2.59 14.22 0.40
CA ALA A 260 -1.41 14.86 -0.19
C ALA A 260 -1.71 16.28 -0.72
N ALA A 261 -2.89 16.49 -1.30
CA ALA A 261 -3.36 17.80 -1.70
C ALA A 261 -3.60 18.71 -0.47
N ASP A 262 -4.25 18.19 0.57
CA ASP A 262 -4.54 18.93 1.81
C ASP A 262 -3.27 19.35 2.56
N TRP A 263 -2.28 18.44 2.64
CA TRP A 263 -0.99 18.72 3.25
C TRP A 263 -0.26 19.86 2.58
N ALA A 264 -0.46 20.06 1.27
CA ALA A 264 0.15 21.16 0.54
C ALA A 264 -0.34 22.53 1.03
N GLY A 265 -1.55 22.60 1.61
CA GLY A 265 -2.21 23.83 2.03
C GLY A 265 -3.08 24.46 0.94
N GLN A 266 -3.54 25.68 1.19
CA GLN A 266 -4.54 26.39 0.39
C GLN A 266 -4.12 26.63 -1.08
N ASP A 267 -5.13 26.86 -1.92
CA ASP A 267 -4.99 27.08 -3.36
C ASP A 267 -4.17 28.34 -3.68
N CYS A 268 -3.00 28.12 -4.30
CA CYS A 268 -2.18 29.14 -4.92
C CYS A 268 -2.53 29.27 -6.42
N PRO A 269 -2.57 30.48 -6.99
CA PRO A 269 -2.69 30.68 -8.43
C PRO A 269 -1.60 29.97 -9.25
N CYS A 270 -0.43 29.72 -8.67
CA CYS A 270 0.67 28.99 -9.30
C CYS A 270 0.32 27.54 -9.72
N LYS A 271 -0.82 26.99 -9.28
CA LYS A 271 -1.34 25.71 -9.79
C LYS A 271 -1.72 25.78 -11.28
N SER A 272 -2.17 26.94 -11.76
CA SER A 272 -2.62 27.15 -13.14
C SER A 272 -1.53 27.65 -14.08
N GLU A 273 -0.28 27.85 -13.62
CA GLU A 273 0.88 28.17 -14.49
C GLU A 273 1.05 27.15 -15.63
N PHE A 274 0.53 25.94 -15.44
CA PHE A 274 0.58 24.89 -16.42
C PHE A 274 -0.66 24.81 -17.30
N ASP A 275 -1.68 25.63 -17.12
CA ASP A 275 -2.91 25.53 -17.91
C ASP A 275 -2.84 26.43 -19.18
N GLU A 276 -1.89 27.38 -19.24
CA GLU A 276 -1.74 28.39 -20.31
C GLU A 276 -1.17 27.91 -21.65
N THR A 277 -1.24 26.62 -22.00
CA THR A 277 -0.71 26.13 -23.31
C THR A 277 -1.77 26.02 -24.42
N TYR A 278 -3.01 26.47 -24.22
CA TYR A 278 -4.09 26.31 -25.22
C TYR A 278 -5.06 27.50 -25.40
N THR A 279 -4.64 28.73 -25.10
CA THR A 279 -5.42 29.94 -25.45
C THR A 279 -4.64 30.88 -26.36
N SER A 280 -4.19 30.35 -27.50
CA SER A 280 -3.90 31.19 -28.66
C SER A 280 -4.85 30.75 -29.79
N PHE A 281 -5.63 31.72 -30.27
CA PHE A 281 -6.68 31.62 -31.30
C PHE A 281 -8.06 31.14 -30.85
N SER A 282 -8.69 31.87 -29.94
CA SER A 282 -10.12 32.26 -30.01
C SER A 282 -10.39 33.23 -28.85
N ASP A 283 -9.91 34.47 -28.98
CA ASP A 283 -10.42 35.59 -28.19
C ASP A 283 -11.78 36.02 -28.76
N GLU A 284 -12.61 36.53 -27.87
CA GLU A 284 -13.99 37.03 -28.02
C GLU A 284 -15.09 35.99 -27.76
N VAL A 285 -15.95 36.32 -26.80
CA VAL A 285 -17.21 35.67 -26.34
C VAL A 285 -17.15 34.38 -25.51
N VAL A 286 -16.52 34.39 -24.33
CA VAL A 286 -17.08 33.69 -23.13
C VAL A 286 -16.61 34.36 -21.81
N GLU A 287 -16.88 35.66 -21.63
CA GLU A 287 -16.70 36.36 -20.33
C GLU A 287 -17.94 36.27 -19.42
N GLU A 288 -18.72 35.18 -19.49
CA GLU A 288 -19.94 35.06 -18.67
C GLU A 288 -20.43 33.63 -18.43
N MET A 289 -19.55 32.71 -17.99
CA MET A 289 -20.00 31.37 -17.51
C MET A 289 -19.00 30.72 -16.53
N GLY A 290 -18.33 31.50 -15.68
CA GLY A 290 -17.30 31.01 -14.76
C GLY A 290 -17.73 30.82 -13.30
N SER A 291 -19.01 31.02 -12.96
CA SER A 291 -19.45 31.14 -11.55
C SER A 291 -20.36 30.01 -11.04
N LEU A 292 -20.50 28.90 -11.76
CA LEU A 292 -21.36 27.81 -11.29
C LEU A 292 -20.65 26.47 -11.33
N VAL A 293 -20.73 25.79 -10.18
CA VAL A 293 -20.27 24.43 -9.87
C VAL A 293 -18.84 24.33 -9.29
N ILE A 294 -18.66 24.88 -8.08
CA ILE A 294 -18.09 24.07 -7.00
C ILE A 294 -19.21 23.95 -5.96
N GLY A 295 -19.84 22.77 -5.92
CA GLY A 295 -20.73 22.40 -4.84
C GLY A 295 -19.91 22.33 -3.55
N ASP A 296 -19.96 23.41 -2.78
CA ASP A 296 -19.54 23.46 -1.39
C ASP A 296 -20.47 22.53 -0.59
N ASN A 297 -20.08 21.25 -0.52
CA ASN A 297 -20.70 20.30 0.38
C ASN A 297 -19.93 20.39 1.69
N GLY A 298 -20.60 20.99 2.69
CA GLY A 298 -20.00 21.45 3.94
C GLY A 298 -19.20 20.41 4.74
N ASN A 299 -18.30 20.96 5.56
CA ASN A 299 -17.50 20.29 6.59
C ASN A 299 -16.33 19.39 6.16
N ALA A 300 -15.76 19.57 4.97
CA ALA A 300 -14.40 19.09 4.72
C ALA A 300 -13.40 19.97 5.50
N LEU A 301 -12.61 19.38 6.40
CA LEU A 301 -11.53 20.05 7.11
C LEU A 301 -10.70 20.87 6.12
N LYS A 302 -10.74 22.20 6.22
CA LYS A 302 -9.94 23.10 5.41
C LYS A 302 -8.48 22.62 5.44
N GLY A 303 -7.93 22.22 4.30
CA GLY A 303 -6.65 21.51 4.22
C GLY A 303 -5.58 22.09 5.13
N VAL A 304 -5.08 21.28 6.08
CA VAL A 304 -4.12 21.72 7.08
C VAL A 304 -2.73 21.67 6.47
N ARG A 305 -2.12 22.85 6.25
CA ARG A 305 -0.73 22.93 5.81
C ARG A 305 0.19 22.37 6.91
N ILE A 306 0.83 21.24 6.63
CA ILE A 306 1.79 20.59 7.55
C ILE A 306 3.23 20.74 7.04
N PRO A 307 4.30 20.59 7.84
CA PRO A 307 5.67 20.49 7.31
C PRO A 307 5.89 19.20 6.49
N LEU A 308 6.46 19.30 5.29
CA LEU A 308 6.81 18.17 4.42
C LEU A 308 8.32 18.11 4.17
N PRO A 309 9.13 17.69 5.16
CA PRO A 309 10.56 17.48 4.94
C PRO A 309 10.79 16.34 3.93
N TRP A 310 12.00 16.29 3.37
CA TRP A 310 12.30 15.41 2.23
C TRP A 310 12.06 13.93 2.50
N GLU A 311 12.26 13.47 3.74
CA GLU A 311 12.04 12.09 4.17
C GLU A 311 10.56 11.67 4.05
N LEU A 312 9.65 12.62 4.20
CA LEU A 312 8.20 12.42 4.01
C LEU A 312 7.79 12.70 2.56
N LEU A 313 8.36 13.73 1.94
CA LEU A 313 8.00 14.13 0.58
C LEU A 313 8.41 13.09 -0.46
N GLN A 314 9.55 12.42 -0.28
CA GLN A 314 10.06 11.43 -1.23
C GLN A 314 9.08 10.26 -1.48
N PRO A 315 8.58 9.52 -0.47
CA PRO A 315 7.57 8.49 -0.69
C PRO A 315 6.26 9.07 -1.21
N VAL A 316 5.88 10.29 -0.80
CA VAL A 316 4.67 10.95 -1.32
C VAL A 316 4.73 11.13 -2.83
N LEU A 317 5.85 11.63 -3.35
CA LEU A 317 6.05 11.81 -4.79
C LEU A 317 6.07 10.48 -5.56
N ARG A 318 6.61 9.40 -4.98
CA ARG A 318 6.60 8.06 -5.58
C ARG A 318 5.18 7.49 -5.69
N ILE A 319 4.39 7.64 -4.62
CA ILE A 319 2.99 7.19 -4.61
C ILE A 319 2.18 8.00 -5.62
N LEU A 320 2.30 9.33 -5.64
CA LEU A 320 1.61 10.17 -6.63
C LEU A 320 2.04 9.82 -8.06
N GLY A 321 3.33 9.57 -8.31
CA GLY A 321 3.82 9.13 -9.61
C GLY A 321 3.16 7.82 -10.07
N HIS A 322 2.97 6.86 -9.16
CA HIS A 322 2.22 5.65 -9.46
C HIS A 322 0.74 5.95 -9.73
N CYS A 323 0.07 6.71 -8.84
CA CYS A 323 -1.34 7.06 -9.00
C CYS A 323 -1.62 7.73 -10.36
N LEU A 324 -0.70 8.60 -10.79
CA LEU A 324 -0.79 9.38 -12.02
C LEU A 324 -0.50 8.57 -13.30
N LEU A 325 0.52 7.72 -13.28
CA LEU A 325 1.09 7.11 -14.50
C LEU A 325 0.86 5.61 -14.64
N ALA A 326 0.42 4.90 -13.60
CA ALA A 326 0.22 3.46 -13.73
C ALA A 326 -0.99 3.15 -14.63
N PRO A 327 -0.85 2.19 -15.59
CA PRO A 327 -1.85 1.97 -16.63
C PRO A 327 -3.18 1.41 -16.11
N LEU A 328 -3.15 0.71 -14.97
CA LEU A 328 -4.30 0.03 -14.37
C LEU A 328 -5.09 0.89 -13.38
N ASN A 329 -4.67 2.15 -13.15
CA ASN A 329 -5.42 3.03 -12.25
C ASN A 329 -6.66 3.58 -12.94
N ALA A 330 -7.75 3.65 -12.16
CA ALA A 330 -8.97 4.33 -12.56
C ALA A 330 -8.71 5.82 -12.83
N GLU A 331 -9.50 6.41 -13.72
CA GLU A 331 -9.29 7.80 -14.14
C GLU A 331 -9.44 8.79 -12.96
N GLU A 332 -10.38 8.51 -12.05
CA GLU A 332 -10.55 9.25 -10.79
C GLU A 332 -9.27 9.32 -9.95
N VAL A 333 -8.46 8.25 -9.91
CA VAL A 333 -7.20 8.21 -9.15
C VAL A 333 -6.16 9.09 -9.84
N LYS A 334 -6.12 9.07 -11.18
CA LYS A 334 -5.20 9.89 -11.96
C LYS A 334 -5.54 11.37 -11.83
N ASP A 335 -6.82 11.72 -11.89
CA ASP A 335 -7.29 13.10 -11.72
C ASP A 335 -7.00 13.61 -10.31
N ALA A 336 -7.30 12.83 -9.27
CA ALA A 336 -6.96 13.18 -7.90
C ALA A 336 -5.44 13.35 -7.71
N ALA A 337 -4.63 12.49 -8.30
CA ALA A 337 -3.16 12.60 -8.26
C ALA A 337 -2.68 13.86 -9.01
N SER A 338 -3.28 14.17 -10.16
CA SER A 338 -2.96 15.33 -10.99
C SER A 338 -3.23 16.64 -10.22
N VAL A 339 -4.32 16.71 -9.46
CA VAL A 339 -4.60 17.81 -8.52
C VAL A 339 -3.54 17.84 -7.41
N ALA A 340 -3.30 16.73 -6.72
CA ALA A 340 -2.35 16.66 -5.60
C ALA A 340 -0.92 17.09 -5.99
N VAL A 341 -0.42 16.67 -7.16
CA VAL A 341 0.91 17.06 -7.65
C VAL A 341 0.97 18.56 -7.92
N ARG A 342 -0.07 19.18 -8.50
CA ARG A 342 -0.13 20.64 -8.68
C ARG A 342 -0.15 21.37 -7.34
N CYS A 343 -0.89 20.85 -6.35
CA CYS A 343 -0.88 21.40 -5.00
C CYS A 343 0.54 21.38 -4.39
N LEU A 344 1.25 20.26 -4.51
CA LEU A 344 2.62 20.13 -4.02
C LEU A 344 3.62 20.96 -4.81
N TYR A 345 3.43 21.16 -6.12
CA TYR A 345 4.25 22.08 -6.92
C TYR A 345 4.11 23.51 -6.39
N ALA A 346 2.87 23.98 -6.25
CA ALA A 346 2.58 25.31 -5.72
C ALA A 346 3.26 25.53 -4.37
N ARG A 347 3.14 24.55 -3.47
CA ARG A 347 3.83 24.56 -2.19
C ARG A 347 5.35 24.60 -2.34
N GLY A 348 5.92 23.72 -3.16
CA GLY A 348 7.36 23.65 -3.40
C GLY A 348 7.93 24.98 -3.89
N SER A 349 7.18 25.69 -4.73
CA SER A 349 7.50 27.04 -5.21
C SER A 349 7.46 28.07 -4.08
N HIS A 350 6.44 28.04 -3.22
CA HIS A 350 6.37 28.92 -2.04
C HIS A 350 7.47 28.68 -1.01
N GLU A 351 7.87 27.42 -0.82
CA GLU A 351 8.91 27.02 0.14
C GLU A 351 10.32 27.07 -0.47
N LEU A 352 10.45 27.45 -1.75
CA LEU A 352 11.70 27.47 -2.50
C LEU A 352 12.49 26.15 -2.37
N ALA A 353 11.78 25.02 -2.39
CA ALA A 353 12.33 23.69 -2.22
C ALA A 353 12.68 23.07 -3.60
N PRO A 354 13.94 23.13 -4.06
CA PRO A 354 14.28 22.80 -5.45
C PRO A 354 13.99 21.35 -5.80
N GLN A 355 14.19 20.41 -4.88
CA GLN A 355 13.88 18.99 -5.11
C GLN A 355 12.38 18.75 -5.28
N ALA A 356 11.54 19.47 -4.52
CA ALA A 356 10.09 19.41 -4.62
C ALA A 356 9.62 20.00 -5.97
N ILE A 357 10.12 21.18 -6.33
CA ILE A 357 9.80 21.87 -7.59
C ILE A 357 10.17 20.99 -8.78
N LEU A 358 11.39 20.45 -8.80
CA LEU A 358 11.86 19.59 -9.89
C LEU A 358 10.96 18.36 -10.05
N ALA A 359 10.75 17.61 -8.97
CA ALA A 359 10.01 16.36 -9.02
C ALA A 359 8.54 16.56 -9.41
N THR A 360 7.87 17.55 -8.81
CA THR A 360 6.45 17.83 -9.09
C THR A 360 6.27 18.38 -10.50
N ARG A 361 7.14 19.28 -10.97
CA ARG A 361 7.10 19.79 -12.35
C ARG A 361 7.31 18.67 -13.38
N SER A 362 8.24 17.75 -13.12
CA SER A 362 8.44 16.59 -13.99
C SER A 362 7.19 15.70 -14.05
N LEU A 363 6.53 15.44 -12.93
CA LEU A 363 5.28 14.67 -12.89
C LEU A 363 4.15 15.37 -13.65
N ILE A 364 3.97 16.69 -13.50
CA ILE A 364 2.96 17.47 -14.24
C ILE A 364 3.20 17.38 -15.75
N GLN A 365 4.45 17.51 -16.20
CA GLN A 365 4.78 17.40 -17.62
C GLN A 365 4.53 15.99 -18.18
N LEU A 366 4.82 14.94 -17.39
CA LEU A 366 4.54 13.56 -17.78
C LEU A 366 3.04 13.30 -17.90
N ASP A 367 2.22 13.77 -16.94
CA ASP A 367 0.76 13.67 -17.00
C ASP A 367 0.19 14.35 -18.24
N LYS A 368 0.59 15.60 -18.51
CA LYS A 368 0.16 16.32 -19.71
C LYS A 368 0.44 15.53 -20.99
N ARG A 369 1.68 15.07 -21.16
CA ARG A 369 2.08 14.29 -22.34
C ARG A 369 1.33 12.97 -22.42
N ALA A 370 1.10 12.29 -21.30
CA ALA A 370 0.32 11.06 -21.27
C ALA A 370 -1.14 11.30 -21.72
N ARG A 371 -1.77 12.38 -21.24
CA ARG A 371 -3.12 12.79 -21.65
C ARG A 371 -3.18 13.23 -23.11
N GLU A 372 -2.19 13.96 -23.61
CA GLU A 372 -2.07 14.32 -25.03
C GLU A 372 -1.97 13.08 -25.93
N VAL A 373 -1.12 12.12 -25.56
CA VAL A 373 -0.99 10.84 -26.27
C VAL A 373 -2.30 10.05 -26.24
N ALA A 374 -2.97 9.98 -25.09
CA ALA A 374 -4.26 9.31 -24.96
C ALA A 374 -5.35 9.97 -25.82
N LYS A 375 -5.41 11.31 -25.83
CA LYS A 375 -6.33 12.08 -26.66
C LYS A 375 -6.05 11.88 -28.15
N ALA A 376 -4.78 11.89 -28.57
CA ALA A 376 -4.39 11.61 -29.94
C ALA A 376 -4.78 10.18 -30.39
N ALA A 377 -4.58 9.19 -29.52
CA ALA A 377 -4.99 7.81 -29.79
C ALA A 377 -6.52 7.68 -29.92
N ALA A 378 -7.29 8.36 -29.06
CA ALA A 378 -8.75 8.38 -29.12
C ALA A 378 -9.26 9.01 -30.43
N MET A 379 -8.68 10.13 -30.87
CA MET A 379 -9.03 10.77 -32.15
C MET A 379 -8.70 9.88 -33.36
N ALA A 380 -7.55 9.17 -33.33
CA ALA A 380 -7.20 8.22 -34.39
C ALA A 380 -8.16 7.02 -34.46
N SER A 381 -8.63 6.53 -33.31
CA SER A 381 -9.64 5.47 -33.25
C SER A 381 -11.03 5.93 -33.71
N ALA A 382 -11.41 7.18 -33.45
CA ALA A 382 -12.69 7.74 -33.90
C ALA A 382 -12.72 7.88 -35.44
N ASN A 383 -11.61 8.32 -36.04
CA ASN A 383 -11.50 8.50 -37.50
C ASN A 383 -11.47 7.17 -38.28
N SER A 384 -11.03 6.07 -37.66
CA SER A 384 -11.02 4.74 -38.31
C SER A 384 -12.39 4.06 -38.32
N ASN A 385 -13.24 4.31 -37.31
CA ASN A 385 -14.61 3.76 -37.26
C ASN A 385 -15.62 4.49 -38.16
N ALA A 386 -15.30 5.68 -38.68
CA ALA A 386 -16.16 6.42 -39.60
C ALA A 386 -16.18 5.84 -41.04
N ASN A 387 -15.28 4.91 -41.37
CA ASN A 387 -15.07 4.44 -42.75
C ASN A 387 -15.64 3.03 -43.06
N THR A 388 -16.44 2.42 -42.19
CA THR A 388 -17.17 1.18 -42.51
C THR A 388 -18.61 1.48 -42.96
N PRO A 389 -18.96 1.31 -44.26
CA PRO A 389 -20.34 1.45 -44.71
C PRO A 389 -21.15 0.23 -44.26
N SER A 390 -22.04 0.41 -43.29
CA SER A 390 -23.05 -0.60 -42.94
C SER A 390 -24.08 -0.70 -44.07
N LYS A 391 -23.86 -1.63 -45.02
CA LYS A 391 -24.92 -2.03 -45.95
C LYS A 391 -26.03 -2.70 -45.15
N ALA A 392 -27.19 -2.04 -45.08
CA ALA A 392 -28.43 -2.62 -44.60
C ALA A 392 -28.75 -3.89 -45.41
N LYS A 393 -28.76 -5.04 -44.75
CA LYS A 393 -29.20 -6.32 -45.34
C LYS A 393 -30.73 -6.28 -45.43
N LYS A 394 -31.27 -6.29 -46.65
CA LYS A 394 -32.70 -6.48 -46.93
C LYS A 394 -33.17 -7.84 -46.36
N PRO A 395 -34.42 -7.95 -45.85
CA PRO A 395 -34.98 -9.24 -45.49
C PRO A 395 -35.39 -9.99 -46.76
N GLU A 396 -34.84 -11.19 -46.98
CA GLU A 396 -35.32 -12.11 -48.01
C GLU A 396 -36.61 -12.79 -47.52
N ILE A 397 -37.70 -12.50 -48.21
CA ILE A 397 -38.99 -13.19 -48.08
C ILE A 397 -38.86 -14.52 -48.83
N LEU A 398 -38.77 -15.63 -48.11
CA LEU A 398 -38.89 -16.97 -48.68
C LEU A 398 -40.37 -17.31 -48.87
N LEU A 399 -40.83 -17.18 -50.13
CA LEU A 399 -42.07 -17.80 -50.60
C LEU A 399 -41.85 -19.32 -50.70
N VAL A 400 -42.53 -20.08 -49.85
CA VAL A 400 -42.70 -21.52 -50.02
C VAL A 400 -43.97 -21.76 -50.85
N SER A 401 -43.80 -22.39 -52.00
CA SER A 401 -44.85 -23.09 -52.74
C SER A 401 -44.24 -24.37 -53.31
N LYS A 402 -44.52 -25.51 -52.70
CA LYS A 402 -45.52 -26.47 -53.20
C LYS A 402 -45.69 -27.61 -52.20
#